data_AF-A0A1V5EE51-F1
#
_entry.id   AF-A0A1V5EE51-F1
#
_cell.length_a   1.000
_cell.length_b   1.000
_cell.length_c   1.000
_cell.angle_alpha   90.00
_cell.angle_beta   90.00
_cell.angle_gamma   90.00
#
_symmetry.space_group_name_H-M   'P 1'
#
loop_
_entity.id
_entity.type
_entity.pdbx_description
1 polymer ?
#
loop_
_entity_poly.entity_id
_entity_poly.type
_entity_poly.pdbx_seq_one_letter_code
_entity_poly.pdbx_strand_id
1 'polypeptide(L)'
;MTGFVIEALRIYVTNPPWEYWSFAGWALSKTLTGIDHDTARIFHKTAWWIHTFIALGFIAYIPYSRLLHMITTPANHFMASLKPAGYLEPIRDFETAESFGAGKLEDFTWKQIFDSDACTRCGRCQDGCPAYLSGKPLSPKKLVQDLKTYWLEKAPAADAAKRAGAPAEGEAKPVGKNAVLKLLEKVDGVVDWALRGTKGVGAQEAPEKAMVGEVIDLHELWACTNCMYCQAHCSSSIEHVPKVVGMRQHKVLMEADFGQELQLTFRNMENNSNPWGIGSHLRADWAKDLGVKTLSEDPKVEYLFYVGCSGSFDDRGKKVSVAFAKILKAAGVSFGILGNEEGCCGDSAMRGGNEYLYQTLAQANIEVMKGYGVKKIVATCPHGYNALKKDYPNFGGEFEVYHHTEIIADLISKGKITLKKPVEGLFTFHDSCFLGRYNGLYEQPRSVLKAVPGMKLAEMERSRDRSFCCGAGGARMWMEEDIGERINNMRTDQALATGADRIAVGCPFCLTMMSDGLKARGKEEAAAALDVAEIVWKAMGLEEEKPPVDVCAPPAA
;
A
#
# COMPACT_ATOMS: atom_id res chain seq x y z
N MET A 1 -8.55 40.73 11.06
CA MET A 1 -8.81 42.18 10.86
C MET A 1 -9.70 42.77 11.95
N THR A 2 -10.93 42.30 12.16
CA THR A 2 -11.86 42.83 13.20
C THR A 2 -11.30 42.75 14.63
N GLY A 3 -10.52 41.71 14.96
CA GLY A 3 -9.83 41.60 16.25
C GLY A 3 -8.83 42.74 16.52
N PHE A 4 -8.05 43.14 15.51
CA PHE A 4 -7.09 44.26 15.64
C PHE A 4 -7.80 45.61 15.82
N VAL A 5 -8.99 45.78 15.24
CA VAL A 5 -9.82 47.00 15.41
C VAL A 5 -10.35 47.09 16.85
N ILE A 6 -10.80 45.98 17.42
CA ILE A 6 -11.23 45.91 18.82
C ILE A 6 -10.06 46.23 19.75
N GLU A 7 -8.92 45.58 19.51
CA GLU A 7 -7.70 45.81 20.28
C GLU A 7 -7.26 47.28 20.21
N ALA A 8 -7.28 47.89 19.03
CA ALA A 8 -6.93 49.31 18.85
C ALA A 8 -7.88 50.26 19.59
N LEU A 9 -9.20 50.02 19.53
CA LEU A 9 -10.20 50.80 20.26
C LEU A 9 -10.03 50.65 21.78
N ARG A 10 -9.67 49.45 22.26
CA ARG A 10 -9.33 49.21 23.67
C ARG A 10 -8.08 50.01 24.07
N ILE A 11 -6.99 49.88 23.32
CA ILE A 11 -5.71 50.55 23.59
C ILE A 11 -5.88 52.07 23.57
N TYR A 12 -6.65 52.62 22.63
CA TYR A 12 -6.93 54.05 22.55
C TYR A 12 -7.62 54.57 23.83
N VAL A 13 -8.56 53.80 24.39
CA VAL A 13 -9.32 54.22 25.58
C VAL A 13 -8.56 53.96 26.89
N THR A 14 -7.84 52.84 27.02
CA THR A 14 -7.19 52.45 28.29
C THR A 14 -5.71 52.84 28.38
N ASN A 15 -5.06 53.11 27.24
CA ASN A 15 -3.65 53.46 27.05
C ASN A 15 -2.66 52.85 28.08
N PRO A 16 -2.60 51.51 28.21
CA PRO A 16 -1.68 50.87 29.13
C PRO A 16 -0.24 51.00 28.62
N PRO A 17 0.75 51.17 29.51
CA PRO A 17 2.13 51.44 29.12
C PRO A 17 2.84 50.28 28.40
N TRP A 18 2.29 49.06 28.41
CA TRP A 18 2.88 47.86 27.80
C TRP A 18 2.29 47.49 26.42
N GLU A 19 1.25 48.18 25.94
CA GLU A 19 0.53 47.76 24.72
C GLU A 19 1.31 48.00 23.42
N TYR A 20 2.52 48.55 23.47
CA TYR A 20 3.40 48.68 22.30
C TYR A 20 3.84 47.32 21.72
N TRP A 21 3.72 46.23 22.49
CA TRP A 21 3.92 44.86 22.01
C TRP A 21 2.77 44.34 21.14
N SER A 22 1.59 44.97 21.21
CA SER A 22 0.44 44.68 20.36
C SER A 22 0.58 45.39 19.01
N PHE A 23 1.64 45.11 18.25
CA PHE A 23 2.12 45.96 17.13
C PHE A 23 1.02 46.50 16.21
N ALA A 24 0.12 45.63 15.75
CA ALA A 24 -0.97 46.00 14.84
C ALA A 24 -2.07 46.82 15.53
N GLY A 25 -2.54 46.38 16.71
CA GLY A 25 -3.53 47.12 17.50
C GLY A 25 -3.02 48.46 18.00
N TRP A 26 -1.74 48.52 18.41
CA TRP A 26 -1.07 49.74 18.86
C TRP A 26 -0.89 50.74 17.72
N ALA A 27 -0.34 50.32 16.59
CA ALA A 27 -0.21 51.19 15.42
C ALA A 27 -1.57 51.74 14.96
N LEU A 28 -2.60 50.90 14.94
CA LEU A 28 -3.96 51.31 14.60
C LEU A 28 -4.59 52.22 15.67
N SER A 29 -4.27 52.05 16.95
CA SER A 29 -4.77 52.95 18.00
C SER A 29 -4.26 54.38 17.84
N LYS A 30 -3.05 54.56 17.28
CA LYS A 30 -2.47 55.88 17.02
C LYS A 30 -3.17 56.63 15.89
N THR A 31 -3.96 55.95 15.06
CA THR A 31 -4.72 56.61 13.97
C THR A 31 -6.12 57.07 14.40
N LEU A 32 -6.59 56.69 15.60
CA LEU A 32 -7.91 57.04 16.13
C LEU A 32 -7.99 58.48 16.71
N THR A 33 -7.09 59.37 16.29
CA THR A 33 -7.00 60.75 16.78
C THR A 33 -8.28 61.54 16.48
N GLY A 34 -8.81 62.23 17.49
CA GLY A 34 -9.99 63.10 17.35
C GLY A 34 -11.33 62.43 17.63
N ILE A 35 -11.34 61.13 18.00
CA ILE A 35 -12.53 60.43 18.49
C ILE A 35 -12.58 60.57 20.01
N ASP A 36 -13.70 61.01 20.58
CA ASP A 36 -13.85 61.08 22.04
C ASP A 36 -13.89 59.66 22.65
N HIS A 37 -13.50 59.56 23.93
CA HIS A 37 -13.35 58.26 24.59
C HIS A 37 -14.68 57.50 24.76
N ASP A 38 -15.81 58.20 24.88
CA ASP A 38 -17.11 57.55 25.04
C ASP A 38 -17.61 56.98 23.70
N THR A 39 -17.43 57.70 22.60
CA THR A 39 -17.66 57.20 21.23
C THR A 39 -16.74 56.03 20.91
N ALA A 40 -15.44 56.12 21.24
CA ALA A 40 -14.51 55.01 21.06
C ALA A 40 -14.91 53.77 21.88
N ARG A 41 -15.44 53.96 23.09
CA ARG A 41 -15.97 52.87 23.94
C ARG A 41 -17.23 52.23 23.33
N ILE A 42 -18.12 53.01 22.73
CA ILE A 42 -19.30 52.49 22.02
C ILE A 42 -18.83 51.67 20.81
N PHE A 43 -17.93 52.21 19.99
CA PHE A 43 -17.36 51.49 18.85
C PHE A 43 -16.66 50.21 19.28
N HIS A 44 -15.92 50.22 20.39
CA HIS A 44 -15.32 49.01 20.94
C HIS A 44 -16.38 47.95 21.24
N LYS A 45 -17.45 48.30 21.98
CA LYS A 45 -18.53 47.36 22.34
C LYS A 45 -19.24 46.80 21.11
N THR A 46 -19.53 47.65 20.12
CA THR A 46 -20.18 47.24 18.87
C THR A 46 -19.27 46.34 18.06
N ALA A 47 -18.00 46.73 17.86
CA ALA A 47 -17.01 45.93 17.14
C ALA A 47 -16.78 44.58 17.82
N TRP A 48 -16.76 44.55 19.15
CA TRP A 48 -16.63 43.32 19.94
C TRP A 48 -17.75 42.32 19.61
N TRP A 49 -19.02 42.75 19.66
CA TRP A 49 -20.14 41.86 19.31
C TRP A 49 -20.09 41.41 17.85
N ILE A 50 -19.76 42.31 16.92
CA ILE A 50 -19.59 41.95 15.50
C ILE A 50 -18.51 40.86 15.34
N HIS A 51 -17.34 41.05 15.95
CA HIS A 51 -16.26 40.07 15.90
C HIS A 51 -16.67 38.75 16.55
N THR A 52 -17.35 38.80 17.69
CA THR A 52 -17.86 37.60 18.38
C THR A 52 -18.82 36.82 17.48
N PHE A 53 -19.78 37.46 16.82
CA PHE A 53 -20.68 36.76 15.89
C PHE A 53 -19.96 36.23 14.65
N ILE A 54 -18.98 36.95 14.11
CA ILE A 54 -18.14 36.45 13.01
C ILE A 54 -17.32 35.23 13.46
N ALA A 55 -16.73 35.28 14.65
CA ALA A 55 -15.92 34.19 15.20
C ALA A 55 -16.78 32.95 15.49
N LEU A 56 -17.93 33.12 16.14
CA LEU A 56 -18.90 32.04 16.39
C LEU A 56 -19.45 31.47 15.08
N GLY A 57 -19.76 32.33 14.10
CA GLY A 57 -20.19 31.92 12.77
C GLY A 57 -19.11 31.13 12.03
N PHE A 58 -17.85 31.55 12.13
CA PHE A 58 -16.71 30.81 11.58
C PHE A 58 -16.55 29.44 12.24
N ILE A 59 -16.62 29.36 13.58
CA ILE A 59 -16.55 28.10 14.32
C ILE A 59 -17.69 27.17 13.89
N ALA A 60 -18.91 27.69 13.80
CA ALA A 60 -20.08 26.95 13.33
C ALA A 60 -19.96 26.50 11.86
N TYR A 61 -19.20 27.23 11.03
CA TYR A 61 -18.96 26.90 9.63
C TYR A 61 -17.90 25.79 9.43
N ILE A 62 -16.98 25.59 10.38
CA ILE A 62 -15.88 24.62 10.24
C ILE A 62 -16.40 23.20 9.88
N PRO A 63 -17.39 22.60 10.58
CA PRO A 63 -17.85 21.24 10.28
C PRO A 63 -18.46 21.07 8.89
N TYR A 64 -18.98 22.16 8.30
CA TYR A 64 -19.67 22.15 7.02
C TYR A 64 -18.80 22.61 5.85
N SER A 65 -17.53 22.87 6.11
CA SER A 65 -16.61 23.44 5.13
C SER A 65 -15.40 22.55 4.91
N ARG A 66 -14.58 22.96 3.94
CA ARG A 66 -13.28 22.31 3.72
C ARG A 66 -12.35 22.46 4.92
N LEU A 67 -12.62 23.35 5.88
CA LEU A 67 -11.76 23.62 7.04
C LEU A 67 -11.77 22.49 8.09
N LEU A 68 -12.72 21.55 8.01
CA LEU A 68 -12.78 20.41 8.92
C LEU A 68 -11.47 19.60 8.94
N HIS A 69 -10.70 19.60 7.84
CA HIS A 69 -9.40 18.90 7.78
C HIS A 69 -8.38 19.41 8.80
N MET A 70 -8.51 20.66 9.30
CA MET A 70 -7.66 21.17 10.37
C MET A 70 -7.79 20.35 11.66
N ILE A 71 -8.92 19.67 11.84
CA ILE A 71 -9.19 18.79 12.98
C ILE A 71 -8.99 17.34 12.57
N THR A 72 -9.59 16.91 11.45
CA THR A 72 -9.60 15.48 11.08
C THR A 72 -8.23 14.99 10.60
N THR A 73 -7.39 15.82 9.97
CA THR A 73 -6.06 15.38 9.54
C THR A 73 -5.11 15.12 10.72
N PRO A 74 -4.90 16.03 11.69
CA PRO A 74 -4.09 15.74 12.86
C PRO A 74 -4.63 14.57 13.68
N ALA A 75 -5.96 14.48 13.84
CA ALA A 75 -6.59 13.36 14.52
C ALA A 75 -6.32 12.03 13.80
N ASN A 76 -6.39 12.00 12.46
CA ASN A 76 -6.12 10.78 11.70
C ASN A 76 -4.65 10.36 11.78
N HIS A 77 -3.75 11.33 11.79
CA HIS A 77 -2.32 11.08 11.99
C HIS A 77 -2.03 10.52 13.38
N PHE A 78 -2.67 11.08 14.42
CA PHE A 78 -2.55 10.57 15.78
C PHE A 78 -3.09 9.14 15.92
N MET A 79 -4.17 8.82 15.20
CA MET A 79 -4.77 7.48 15.16
C MET A 79 -4.20 6.58 14.05
N ALA A 80 -3.05 6.92 13.46
CA ALA A 80 -2.45 6.09 12.43
C ALA A 80 -2.12 4.69 13.00
N SER A 81 -2.31 3.67 12.16
CA SER A 81 -2.04 2.29 12.55
C SER A 81 -0.56 2.11 12.93
N LEU A 82 -0.32 1.49 14.09
CA LEU A 82 1.01 1.04 14.52
C LEU A 82 1.35 -0.36 14.01
N LYS A 83 0.41 -1.00 13.29
CA LYS A 83 0.64 -2.31 12.68
C LYS A 83 1.70 -2.20 11.56
N PRO A 84 2.35 -3.31 11.19
CA PRO A 84 3.32 -3.29 10.10
C PRO A 84 2.76 -2.69 8.81
N ALA A 85 3.61 -1.99 8.06
CA ALA A 85 3.17 -1.36 6.82
C ALA A 85 2.56 -2.39 5.85
N GLY A 86 1.35 -2.09 5.35
CA GLY A 86 0.58 -2.95 4.46
C GLY A 86 -0.19 -4.07 5.16
N TYR A 87 -0.34 -4.02 6.48
CA TYR A 87 -1.11 -4.98 7.27
C TYR A 87 -2.55 -5.09 6.77
N LEU A 88 -3.03 -6.34 6.67
CA LEU A 88 -4.40 -6.68 6.36
C LEU A 88 -4.97 -7.47 7.54
N GLU A 89 -6.15 -7.08 8.01
CA GLU A 89 -6.83 -7.84 9.07
C GLU A 89 -7.36 -9.15 8.46
N PRO A 90 -6.95 -10.33 8.97
CA PRO A 90 -7.42 -11.60 8.45
C PRO A 90 -8.88 -11.84 8.86
N ILE A 91 -9.63 -12.51 7.99
CA ILE A 91 -10.96 -13.01 8.32
C ILE A 91 -10.78 -14.18 9.30
N ARG A 92 -11.32 -14.05 10.52
CA ARG A 92 -11.09 -15.04 11.60
C ARG A 92 -12.12 -16.15 11.64
N ASP A 93 -13.35 -15.85 11.21
CA ASP A 93 -14.47 -16.76 11.32
C ASP A 93 -15.04 -16.97 9.92
N PHE A 94 -14.76 -18.13 9.33
CA PHE A 94 -15.34 -18.57 8.06
C PHE A 94 -16.57 -19.46 8.23
N GLU A 95 -16.86 -19.93 9.46
CA GLU A 95 -17.90 -20.91 9.70
C GLU A 95 -19.24 -20.26 10.03
N THR A 96 -19.22 -19.14 10.76
CA THR A 96 -20.45 -18.49 11.26
C THR A 96 -20.70 -17.08 10.71
N ALA A 97 -19.71 -16.49 10.05
CA ALA A 97 -19.87 -15.17 9.46
C ALA A 97 -20.83 -15.19 8.27
N GLU A 98 -21.82 -14.29 8.28
CA GLU A 98 -22.81 -14.14 7.20
C GLU A 98 -22.26 -13.39 5.97
N SER A 99 -21.14 -12.67 6.13
CA SER A 99 -20.53 -11.89 5.05
C SER A 99 -19.02 -11.75 5.22
N PHE A 100 -18.32 -11.66 4.09
CA PHE A 100 -16.87 -11.50 4.02
C PHE A 100 -16.48 -10.23 3.25
N GLY A 101 -15.39 -9.60 3.67
CA GLY A 101 -14.87 -8.39 3.05
C GLY A 101 -15.76 -7.16 3.29
N ALA A 102 -15.67 -6.18 2.39
CA ALA A 102 -16.44 -4.94 2.44
C ALA A 102 -17.34 -4.79 1.20
N GLY A 103 -18.59 -5.21 1.32
CA GLY A 103 -19.63 -5.10 0.29
C GLY A 103 -20.60 -3.94 0.48
N LYS A 104 -20.69 -3.44 1.72
CA LYS A 104 -21.47 -2.25 2.10
C LYS A 104 -20.65 -1.36 3.03
N LEU A 105 -21.22 -0.21 3.38
CA LEU A 105 -20.50 0.82 4.11
C LEU A 105 -20.20 0.41 5.56
N GLU A 106 -21.10 -0.37 6.15
CA GLU A 106 -21.06 -0.86 7.53
C GLU A 106 -19.97 -1.90 7.76
N ASP A 107 -19.47 -2.53 6.68
CA ASP A 107 -18.40 -3.52 6.74
C ASP A 107 -17.02 -2.87 6.93
N PHE A 108 -16.90 -1.57 6.63
CA PHE A 108 -15.68 -0.82 6.92
C PHE A 108 -15.59 -0.52 8.41
N THR A 109 -14.37 -0.59 8.94
CA THR A 109 -14.12 -0.13 10.31
C THR A 109 -14.38 1.38 10.42
N TRP A 110 -14.74 1.84 11.62
CA TRP A 110 -14.92 3.26 11.90
C TRP A 110 -13.72 4.10 11.40
N LYS A 111 -12.49 3.59 11.62
CA LYS A 111 -11.24 4.26 11.21
C LYS A 111 -11.10 4.34 9.69
N GLN A 112 -11.53 3.32 8.96
CA GLN A 112 -11.53 3.34 7.50
C GLN A 112 -12.54 4.36 6.95
N ILE A 113 -13.68 4.55 7.59
CA ILE A 113 -14.61 5.62 7.24
C ILE A 113 -14.01 6.99 7.57
N PHE A 114 -13.43 7.16 8.77
CA PHE A 114 -12.81 8.40 9.22
C PHE A 114 -11.66 8.89 8.34
N ASP A 115 -10.87 7.98 7.78
CA ASP A 115 -9.86 8.30 6.77
C ASP A 115 -10.42 9.15 5.63
N SER A 116 -11.66 8.88 5.22
CA SER A 116 -12.34 9.60 4.16
C SER A 116 -12.61 11.06 4.56
N ASP A 117 -12.91 11.30 5.84
CA ASP A 117 -13.05 12.64 6.40
C ASP A 117 -11.74 13.38 6.62
N ALA A 118 -10.65 12.66 6.83
CA ALA A 118 -9.30 13.21 6.93
C ALA A 118 -8.71 13.63 5.57
N CYS A 119 -9.31 13.20 4.45
CA CYS A 119 -8.77 13.47 3.12
C CYS A 119 -8.86 14.95 2.74
N THR A 120 -7.70 15.56 2.48
CA THR A 120 -7.55 16.96 2.08
C THR A 120 -7.69 17.19 0.57
N ARG A 121 -7.92 16.12 -0.21
CA ARG A 121 -8.01 16.17 -1.69
C ARG A 121 -6.74 16.70 -2.39
N CYS A 122 -5.57 16.58 -1.75
CA CYS A 122 -4.32 17.18 -2.22
C CYS A 122 -3.73 16.55 -3.49
N GLY A 123 -4.13 15.33 -3.88
CA GLY A 123 -3.67 14.69 -5.13
C GLY A 123 -2.42 13.82 -5.01
N ARG A 124 -1.62 13.93 -3.95
CA ARG A 124 -0.35 13.18 -3.83
C ARG A 124 -0.47 11.67 -4.03
N CYS A 125 -1.53 11.06 -3.52
CA CYS A 125 -1.78 9.63 -3.69
C CYS A 125 -2.11 9.23 -5.14
N GLN A 126 -2.70 10.14 -5.91
CA GLN A 126 -3.05 9.99 -7.32
C GLN A 126 -1.84 10.27 -8.22
N ASP A 127 -1.09 11.33 -7.95
CA ASP A 127 -0.04 11.85 -8.84
C ASP A 127 1.20 10.94 -8.96
N GLY A 128 1.33 9.96 -8.07
CA GLY A 128 2.30 8.86 -8.22
C GLY A 128 1.70 7.48 -8.26
N CYS A 129 0.36 7.36 -8.38
CA CYS A 129 -0.30 6.07 -8.58
C CYS A 129 0.03 5.54 -9.98
N PRO A 130 0.65 4.35 -10.11
CA PRO A 130 1.01 3.82 -11.42
C PRO A 130 -0.18 3.52 -12.32
N ALA A 131 -1.28 3.03 -11.74
CA ALA A 131 -2.51 2.78 -12.49
C ALA A 131 -3.13 4.08 -13.03
N TYR A 132 -3.23 5.12 -12.19
CA TYR A 132 -3.76 6.41 -12.63
C TYR A 132 -2.93 7.01 -13.77
N LEU A 133 -1.60 7.02 -13.59
CA LEU A 133 -0.68 7.60 -14.56
C LEU A 133 -0.61 6.82 -15.88
N SER A 134 -0.95 5.53 -15.86
CA SER A 134 -1.06 4.71 -17.08
C SER A 134 -2.43 4.81 -17.75
N GLY A 135 -3.30 5.75 -17.34
CA GLY A 135 -4.63 5.95 -17.93
C GLY A 135 -5.68 4.92 -17.50
N LYS A 136 -5.43 4.15 -16.43
CA LYS A 136 -6.44 3.24 -15.85
C LYS A 136 -7.41 4.04 -14.97
N PRO A 137 -8.64 3.54 -14.74
CA PRO A 137 -9.68 4.29 -14.01
C PRO A 137 -9.37 4.55 -12.54
N LEU A 138 -8.44 3.79 -11.93
CA LEU A 138 -8.10 3.96 -10.52
C LEU A 138 -7.50 5.33 -10.22
N SER A 139 -8.17 6.09 -9.36
CA SER A 139 -7.57 7.20 -8.63
C SER A 139 -7.74 6.96 -7.12
N PRO A 140 -6.64 6.75 -6.37
CA PRO A 140 -6.73 6.58 -4.91
C PRO A 140 -7.40 7.77 -4.22
N LYS A 141 -7.25 8.98 -4.78
CA LYS A 141 -7.96 10.18 -4.29
C LYS A 141 -9.47 10.04 -4.53
N LYS A 142 -9.88 9.67 -5.74
CA LYS A 142 -11.30 9.50 -6.11
C LYS A 142 -11.95 8.42 -5.25
N LEU A 143 -11.35 7.24 -5.15
CA LEU A 143 -11.83 6.14 -4.30
C LEU A 143 -12.17 6.59 -2.87
N VAL A 144 -11.29 7.37 -2.23
CA VAL A 144 -11.54 7.90 -0.88
C VAL A 144 -12.63 8.97 -0.86
N GLN A 145 -12.75 9.78 -1.92
CA GLN A 145 -13.81 10.78 -2.03
C GLN A 145 -15.19 10.18 -2.32
N ASP A 146 -15.25 9.10 -3.09
CA ASP A 146 -16.50 8.41 -3.38
C ASP A 146 -17.02 7.71 -2.13
N LEU A 147 -16.13 7.06 -1.37
CA LEU A 147 -16.46 6.50 -0.05
C LEU A 147 -16.95 7.59 0.92
N LYS A 148 -16.30 8.76 0.95
CA LYS A 148 -16.77 9.91 1.74
C LYS A 148 -18.16 10.35 1.31
N THR A 149 -18.38 10.47 0.00
CA THR A 149 -19.64 10.97 -0.56
C THR A 149 -20.76 10.04 -0.18
N TYR A 150 -20.57 8.72 -0.35
CA TYR A 150 -21.56 7.74 0.05
C TYR A 150 -21.83 7.73 1.57
N TRP A 151 -20.77 7.89 2.38
CA TRP A 151 -20.92 8.07 3.83
C TRP A 151 -21.77 9.29 4.20
N LEU A 152 -21.55 10.44 3.56
CA LEU A 152 -22.33 11.64 3.82
C LEU A 152 -23.78 11.55 3.31
N GLU A 153 -24.04 10.76 2.27
CA GLU A 153 -25.41 10.44 1.81
C GLU A 153 -26.17 9.60 2.85
N LYS A 154 -25.50 8.65 3.51
CA LYS A 154 -26.11 7.73 4.48
C LYS A 154 -26.14 8.26 5.93
N ALA A 155 -25.19 9.11 6.32
CA ALA A 155 -25.05 9.59 7.70
C ALA A 155 -26.34 10.20 8.30
N PRO A 156 -27.13 11.04 7.61
CA PRO A 156 -28.36 11.59 8.17
C PRO A 156 -29.41 10.52 8.51
N ALA A 157 -29.52 9.47 7.68
CA ALA A 157 -30.43 8.35 7.91
C ALA A 157 -29.92 7.47 9.07
N ALA A 158 -28.62 7.19 9.13
CA ALA A 158 -28.00 6.44 10.22
C ALA A 158 -28.13 7.16 11.58
N ASP A 159 -27.98 8.49 11.61
CA ASP A 159 -28.17 9.31 12.80
C ASP A 159 -29.65 9.34 13.24
N ALA A 160 -30.58 9.41 12.29
CA ALA A 160 -32.01 9.31 12.57
C ALA A 160 -32.39 7.93 13.13
N ALA A 161 -31.86 6.85 12.55
CA ALA A 161 -32.08 5.48 13.02
C ALA A 161 -31.49 5.24 14.42
N LYS A 162 -30.27 5.73 14.69
CA LYS A 162 -29.65 5.66 16.03
C LYS A 162 -30.45 6.43 17.09
N ARG A 163 -31.00 7.59 16.73
CA ARG A 163 -31.88 8.36 17.63
C ARG A 163 -33.23 7.67 17.87
N ALA A 164 -33.71 6.89 16.90
CA ALA A 164 -34.95 6.11 17.02
C ALA A 164 -34.77 4.79 17.79
N GLY A 165 -33.57 4.21 17.78
CA GLY A 165 -33.25 2.91 18.38
C GLY A 165 -32.55 2.93 19.74
N ALA A 166 -32.36 4.09 20.37
CA ALA A 166 -31.84 4.15 21.75
C ALA A 166 -32.87 3.52 22.72
N PRO A 167 -32.46 2.59 23.63
CA PRO A 167 -33.38 2.03 24.59
C PRO A 167 -33.98 3.15 25.44
N ALA A 168 -35.28 3.07 25.70
CA ALA A 168 -35.98 3.92 26.64
C ALA A 168 -35.49 3.61 28.07
N GLU A 169 -34.28 4.05 28.41
CA GLU A 169 -33.82 4.03 29.79
C GLU A 169 -34.51 5.15 30.56
N GLY A 170 -35.53 4.73 31.33
CA GLY A 170 -36.19 5.54 32.34
C GLY A 170 -37.30 6.41 31.77
N GLU A 171 -38.48 6.30 32.37
CA GLU A 171 -39.61 7.20 32.17
C GLU A 171 -39.24 8.66 32.49
N ALA A 172 -38.54 9.34 31.57
CA ALA A 172 -38.56 10.78 31.52
C ALA A 172 -39.85 11.17 30.81
N LYS A 173 -40.83 11.65 31.59
CA LYS A 173 -42.05 12.30 31.07
C LYS A 173 -41.68 13.22 29.91
N PRO A 174 -42.46 13.26 28.83
CA PRO A 174 -42.17 14.14 27.70
C PRO A 174 -42.12 15.57 28.21
N VAL A 175 -40.92 16.12 28.33
CA VAL A 175 -40.74 17.54 28.64
C VAL A 175 -41.27 18.27 27.41
N GLY A 176 -42.44 18.88 27.55
CA GLY A 176 -43.05 19.66 26.49
C GLY A 176 -42.03 20.62 25.93
N LYS A 177 -41.73 20.50 24.62
CA LYS A 177 -40.73 21.33 23.93
C LYS A 177 -41.07 22.80 24.19
N ASN A 178 -40.24 23.46 25.00
CA ASN A 178 -40.40 24.86 25.35
C ASN A 178 -40.13 25.74 24.10
N ALA A 179 -40.61 26.99 24.14
CA ALA A 179 -40.56 27.91 23.00
C ALA A 179 -39.13 28.09 22.44
N VAL A 180 -38.11 27.95 23.29
CA VAL A 180 -36.69 28.02 22.91
C VAL A 180 -36.29 26.86 22.01
N LEU A 181 -36.68 25.61 22.32
CA LEU A 181 -36.41 24.47 21.44
C LEU A 181 -37.11 24.59 20.09
N LYS A 182 -38.35 25.08 20.07
CA LYS A 182 -39.09 25.32 18.81
C LYS A 182 -38.47 26.44 17.97
N LEU A 183 -37.86 27.43 18.62
CA LEU A 183 -37.13 28.49 17.96
C LEU A 183 -35.81 27.96 17.37
N LEU A 184 -35.08 27.13 18.12
CA LEU A 184 -33.85 26.50 17.65
C LEU A 184 -34.09 25.58 16.45
N GLU A 185 -35.15 24.76 16.45
CA GLU A 185 -35.52 23.93 15.28
C GLU A 185 -35.86 24.78 14.04
N LYS A 186 -36.50 25.94 14.23
CA LYS A 186 -36.75 26.89 13.13
C LYS A 186 -35.46 27.53 12.62
N VAL A 187 -34.54 27.86 13.51
CA VAL A 187 -33.23 28.41 13.16
C VAL A 187 -32.42 27.36 12.41
N ASP A 188 -32.39 26.10 12.87
CA ASP A 188 -31.75 24.98 12.17
C ASP A 188 -32.31 24.83 10.76
N GLY A 189 -33.64 24.84 10.59
CA GLY A 189 -34.26 24.76 9.26
C GLY A 189 -33.92 25.93 8.32
N VAL A 190 -33.72 27.13 8.87
CA VAL A 190 -33.29 28.31 8.09
C VAL A 190 -31.81 28.23 7.75
N VAL A 191 -30.98 27.77 8.67
CA VAL A 191 -29.53 27.57 8.47
C VAL A 191 -29.29 26.48 7.44
N ASP A 192 -30.03 25.38 7.50
CA ASP A 192 -29.92 24.26 6.55
C ASP A 192 -30.37 24.69 5.15
N TRP A 193 -31.44 25.48 5.03
CA TRP A 193 -31.84 26.09 3.76
C TRP A 193 -30.79 27.07 3.23
N ALA A 194 -30.23 27.93 4.09
CA ALA A 194 -29.26 28.95 3.70
C ALA A 194 -27.88 28.38 3.31
N LEU A 195 -27.47 27.27 3.94
CA LEU A 195 -26.15 26.65 3.70
C LEU A 195 -26.20 25.49 2.69
N ARG A 196 -27.30 24.71 2.66
CA ARG A 196 -27.42 23.50 1.82
C ARG A 196 -28.40 23.65 0.66
N GLY A 197 -29.20 24.72 0.61
CA GLY A 197 -30.22 24.92 -0.43
C GLY A 197 -31.42 23.98 -0.34
N THR A 198 -31.51 23.15 0.70
CA THR A 198 -32.58 22.16 0.90
C THR A 198 -33.55 22.65 1.96
N LYS A 199 -34.83 22.89 1.58
CA LYS A 199 -35.92 22.98 2.57
C LYS A 199 -36.00 21.63 3.25
N GLY A 200 -35.91 21.57 4.58
CA GLY A 200 -35.97 20.34 5.39
C GLY A 200 -36.79 19.25 4.73
N VAL A 201 -36.09 18.39 3.98
CA VAL A 201 -36.69 17.22 3.34
C VAL A 201 -36.62 16.19 4.43
N GLY A 202 -37.77 15.65 4.83
CA GLY A 202 -37.80 14.48 5.70
C GLY A 202 -36.81 13.45 5.16
N ALA A 203 -36.05 12.82 6.05
CA ALA A 203 -35.04 11.83 5.71
C ALA A 203 -35.69 10.69 4.91
N GLN A 204 -35.77 10.84 3.58
CA GLN A 204 -36.00 9.73 2.68
C GLN A 204 -34.68 8.98 2.65
N GLU A 205 -34.71 7.71 3.08
CA GLU A 205 -33.57 6.82 2.98
C GLU A 205 -33.10 6.82 1.53
N ALA A 206 -31.89 7.34 1.29
CA ALA A 206 -31.25 7.19 0.00
C ALA A 206 -31.15 5.69 -0.32
N PRO A 207 -31.46 5.25 -1.55
CA PRO A 207 -31.41 3.84 -1.92
C PRO A 207 -30.04 3.24 -1.57
N GLU A 208 -30.04 1.99 -1.11
CA GLU A 208 -28.80 1.25 -0.88
C GLU A 208 -28.08 1.03 -2.21
N LYS A 209 -26.84 1.53 -2.29
CA LYS A 209 -25.95 1.36 -3.44
C LYS A 209 -24.97 0.25 -3.12
N ALA A 210 -24.69 -0.60 -4.10
CA ALA A 210 -23.60 -1.57 -4.00
C ALA A 210 -22.25 -0.83 -3.84
N MET A 211 -21.42 -1.26 -2.88
CA MET A 211 -20.11 -0.62 -2.65
C MET A 211 -19.22 -0.69 -3.89
N VAL A 212 -19.28 -1.80 -4.62
CA VAL A 212 -18.54 -2.00 -5.86
C VAL A 212 -19.53 -2.07 -7.02
N GLY A 213 -19.27 -1.32 -8.09
CA GLY A 213 -20.14 -1.15 -9.25
C GLY A 213 -20.87 0.20 -9.26
N GLU A 214 -21.40 0.64 -8.12
CA GLU A 214 -22.12 1.92 -8.02
C GLU A 214 -21.34 3.01 -7.27
N VAL A 215 -20.76 2.70 -6.10
CA VAL A 215 -19.96 3.65 -5.34
C VAL A 215 -18.51 3.69 -5.84
N ILE A 216 -17.86 2.52 -5.91
CA ILE A 216 -16.52 2.34 -6.45
C ILE A 216 -16.62 1.54 -7.75
N ASP A 217 -16.07 2.07 -8.84
CA ASP A 217 -16.09 1.36 -10.12
C ASP A 217 -15.30 0.04 -10.07
N LEU A 218 -15.80 -0.98 -10.77
CA LEU A 218 -15.22 -2.33 -10.75
C LEU A 218 -13.81 -2.35 -11.36
N HIS A 219 -13.59 -1.65 -12.47
CA HIS A 219 -12.27 -1.58 -13.10
C HIS A 219 -11.30 -0.72 -12.26
N GLU A 220 -11.80 0.32 -11.60
CA GLU A 220 -11.03 1.08 -10.60
C GLU A 220 -10.54 0.17 -9.46
N LEU A 221 -11.40 -0.71 -8.92
CA LEU A 221 -11.01 -1.65 -7.87
C LEU A 221 -9.90 -2.62 -8.32
N TRP A 222 -10.08 -3.22 -9.50
CA TRP A 222 -9.16 -4.25 -10.00
C TRP A 222 -7.85 -3.67 -10.54
N ALA A 223 -7.79 -2.40 -10.94
CA ALA A 223 -6.56 -1.76 -11.39
C ALA A 223 -5.51 -1.54 -10.27
N CYS A 224 -5.87 -1.71 -8.99
CA CYS A 224 -4.93 -1.53 -7.89
C CYS A 224 -3.87 -2.65 -7.83
N THR A 225 -2.60 -2.27 -7.93
CA THR A 225 -1.46 -3.21 -7.84
C THR A 225 -0.97 -3.46 -6.42
N ASN A 226 -1.64 -2.92 -5.39
CA ASN A 226 -1.21 -3.02 -3.98
C ASN A 226 0.25 -2.54 -3.80
N CYS A 227 0.68 -1.52 -4.54
CA CYS A 227 2.06 -1.04 -4.48
C CYS A 227 2.37 -0.10 -3.30
N MET A 228 1.34 0.35 -2.58
CA MET A 228 1.40 1.22 -1.40
C MET A 228 1.92 2.65 -1.62
N TYR A 229 2.10 3.11 -2.87
CA TYR A 229 2.51 4.50 -3.12
C TYR A 229 1.53 5.50 -2.47
N CYS A 230 0.23 5.27 -2.64
CA CYS A 230 -0.83 6.13 -2.13
C CYS A 230 -0.84 6.30 -0.60
N GLN A 231 -0.48 5.25 0.14
CA GLN A 231 -0.40 5.28 1.61
C GLN A 231 0.92 5.89 2.07
N ALA A 232 2.04 5.52 1.45
CA ALA A 232 3.37 6.00 1.84
C ALA A 232 3.54 7.53 1.66
N HIS A 233 2.83 8.12 0.70
CA HIS A 233 2.90 9.55 0.39
C HIS A 233 1.64 10.34 0.79
N CYS A 234 0.76 9.74 1.61
CA CYS A 234 -0.42 10.43 2.12
C CYS A 234 -0.04 11.36 3.28
N SER A 235 -0.25 12.67 3.12
CA SER A 235 -0.03 13.65 4.19
C SER A 235 -0.97 13.50 5.40
N SER A 236 -2.06 12.75 5.23
CA SER A 236 -3.08 12.53 6.26
C SER A 236 -3.11 11.08 6.77
N SER A 237 -2.10 10.26 6.47
CA SER A 237 -1.99 8.87 6.95
C SER A 237 -3.21 7.99 6.62
N ILE A 238 -3.80 8.16 5.43
CA ILE A 238 -4.98 7.40 4.99
C ILE A 238 -4.60 6.02 4.48
N GLU A 239 -5.28 5.00 4.97
CA GLU A 239 -5.03 3.61 4.60
C GLU A 239 -5.91 3.18 3.42
N HIS A 240 -5.37 3.24 2.19
CA HIS A 240 -6.09 2.86 0.97
C HIS A 240 -6.14 1.34 0.72
N VAL A 241 -5.03 0.61 0.94
CA VAL A 241 -4.88 -0.80 0.56
C VAL A 241 -5.86 -1.73 1.28
N PRO A 242 -6.06 -1.64 2.62
CA PRO A 242 -7.04 -2.48 3.31
C PRO A 242 -8.46 -2.31 2.79
N LYS A 243 -8.86 -1.10 2.37
CA LYS A 243 -10.18 -0.84 1.79
C LYS A 243 -10.36 -1.56 0.46
N VAL A 244 -9.33 -1.48 -0.41
CA VAL A 244 -9.32 -2.17 -1.70
C VAL A 244 -9.35 -3.68 -1.51
N VAL A 245 -8.54 -4.24 -0.62
CA VAL A 245 -8.52 -5.69 -0.39
C VAL A 245 -9.82 -6.16 0.25
N GLY A 246 -10.40 -5.41 1.19
CA GLY A 246 -11.71 -5.72 1.76
C GLY A 246 -12.80 -5.79 0.69
N MET A 247 -12.86 -4.82 -0.21
CA MET A 247 -13.81 -4.86 -1.34
C MET A 247 -13.55 -6.06 -2.26
N ARG A 248 -12.28 -6.39 -2.56
CA ARG A 248 -11.96 -7.59 -3.35
C ARG A 248 -12.36 -8.88 -2.65
N GLN A 249 -12.18 -8.97 -1.33
CA GLN A 249 -12.62 -10.12 -0.53
C GLN A 249 -14.12 -10.33 -0.67
N HIS A 250 -14.91 -9.25 -0.64
CA HIS A 250 -16.34 -9.34 -0.86
C HIS A 250 -16.68 -9.88 -2.26
N LYS A 251 -16.11 -9.27 -3.30
CA LYS A 251 -16.32 -9.70 -4.70
C LYS A 251 -15.94 -11.17 -4.93
N VAL A 252 -14.84 -11.61 -4.33
CA VAL A 252 -14.33 -12.99 -4.50
C VAL A 252 -15.10 -14.01 -3.68
N LEU A 253 -15.32 -13.75 -2.39
CA LEU A 253 -15.84 -14.75 -1.45
C LEU A 253 -17.37 -14.75 -1.39
N MET A 254 -18.03 -13.62 -1.62
CA MET A 254 -19.49 -13.51 -1.55
C MET A 254 -20.17 -13.60 -2.91
N GLU A 255 -19.60 -12.94 -3.92
CA GLU A 255 -20.27 -12.80 -5.22
C GLU A 255 -19.66 -13.67 -6.32
N ALA A 256 -18.49 -14.26 -6.07
CA ALA A 256 -17.68 -14.95 -7.07
C ALA A 256 -17.45 -14.13 -8.36
N ASP A 257 -17.37 -12.81 -8.24
CA ASP A 257 -17.22 -11.86 -9.35
C ASP A 257 -15.79 -11.31 -9.43
N PHE A 258 -15.00 -11.95 -10.29
CA PHE A 258 -13.61 -11.61 -10.58
C PHE A 258 -13.19 -12.18 -11.95
N GLY A 259 -12.06 -11.74 -12.48
CA GLY A 259 -11.57 -12.16 -13.81
C GLY A 259 -11.34 -13.67 -13.94
N GLN A 260 -11.62 -14.23 -15.11
CA GLN A 260 -11.49 -15.68 -15.39
C GLN A 260 -10.05 -16.17 -15.22
N GLU A 261 -9.07 -15.34 -15.54
CA GLU A 261 -7.65 -15.64 -15.40
C GLU A 261 -7.26 -15.80 -13.93
N LEU A 262 -7.89 -15.02 -13.04
CA LEU A 262 -7.71 -15.14 -11.60
C LEU A 262 -8.39 -16.40 -11.06
N GLN A 263 -9.53 -16.83 -11.64
CA GLN A 263 -10.19 -18.09 -11.31
C GLN A 263 -9.29 -19.30 -11.59
N LEU A 264 -8.65 -19.33 -12.77
CA LEU A 264 -7.67 -20.37 -13.11
C LEU A 264 -6.52 -20.37 -12.11
N THR A 265 -6.01 -19.19 -11.77
CA THR A 265 -4.92 -19.04 -10.81
C THR A 265 -5.29 -19.58 -9.43
N PHE A 266 -6.47 -19.25 -8.90
CA PHE A 266 -6.94 -19.78 -7.61
C PHE A 266 -7.09 -21.29 -7.63
N ARG A 267 -7.71 -21.84 -8.68
CA ARG A 267 -7.86 -23.30 -8.82
C ARG A 267 -6.50 -24.01 -8.88
N ASN A 268 -5.55 -23.44 -9.59
CA ASN A 268 -4.18 -23.99 -9.66
C ASN A 268 -3.49 -23.95 -8.30
N MET A 269 -3.65 -22.85 -7.55
CA MET A 269 -3.12 -22.72 -6.19
C MET A 269 -3.78 -23.70 -5.21
N GLU A 270 -5.08 -23.94 -5.33
CA GLU A 270 -5.79 -24.91 -4.51
C GLU A 270 -5.32 -26.35 -4.80
N ASN A 271 -5.25 -26.73 -6.08
CA ASN A 271 -4.93 -28.11 -6.47
C ASN A 271 -3.43 -28.45 -6.40
N ASN A 272 -2.55 -27.50 -6.72
CA ASN A 272 -1.13 -27.74 -6.91
C ASN A 272 -0.24 -26.86 -6.02
N SER A 273 -0.81 -26.01 -5.17
CA SER A 273 -0.08 -25.06 -4.33
C SER A 273 0.87 -24.15 -5.14
N ASN A 274 0.51 -23.83 -6.38
CA ASN A 274 1.20 -22.83 -7.21
C ASN A 274 0.26 -22.28 -8.30
N PRO A 275 0.47 -21.02 -8.73
CA PRO A 275 -0.44 -20.38 -9.70
C PRO A 275 -0.32 -20.93 -11.13
N TRP A 276 0.77 -21.63 -11.48
CA TRP A 276 1.00 -22.20 -12.82
C TRP A 276 0.34 -23.57 -13.04
N GLY A 277 -0.20 -24.20 -12.00
CA GLY A 277 -0.85 -25.51 -12.10
C GLY A 277 0.13 -26.67 -12.36
N ILE A 278 1.43 -26.45 -12.10
CA ILE A 278 2.47 -27.47 -12.29
C ILE A 278 2.47 -28.43 -11.10
N GLY A 279 2.61 -29.73 -11.33
CA GLY A 279 2.58 -30.73 -10.25
C GLY A 279 3.65 -30.51 -9.18
N SER A 280 3.28 -30.66 -7.91
CA SER A 280 4.15 -30.38 -6.75
C SER A 280 5.46 -31.19 -6.74
N HIS A 281 5.44 -32.40 -7.30
CA HIS A 281 6.61 -33.28 -7.41
C HIS A 281 7.78 -32.71 -8.23
N LEU A 282 7.53 -31.69 -9.07
CA LEU A 282 8.56 -31.03 -9.89
C LEU A 282 9.21 -29.84 -9.17
N ARG A 283 8.77 -29.51 -7.94
CA ARG A 283 9.18 -28.27 -7.26
C ARG A 283 10.69 -28.22 -6.95
N ALA A 284 11.28 -29.37 -6.64
CA ALA A 284 12.71 -29.47 -6.32
C ALA A 284 13.61 -29.71 -7.54
N ASP A 285 13.05 -29.80 -8.75
CA ASP A 285 13.80 -30.22 -9.94
C ASP A 285 14.99 -29.33 -10.28
N TRP A 286 14.85 -28.02 -10.08
CA TRP A 286 15.93 -27.04 -10.31
C TRP A 286 17.16 -27.27 -9.41
N ALA A 287 17.00 -28.00 -8.30
CA ALA A 287 18.00 -28.17 -7.27
C ALA A 287 18.77 -29.51 -7.36
N LYS A 288 18.29 -30.45 -8.18
CA LYS A 288 18.84 -31.83 -8.29
C LYS A 288 20.34 -31.82 -8.63
N ASP A 289 20.72 -31.08 -9.67
CA ASP A 289 22.12 -31.00 -10.14
C ASP A 289 23.05 -30.27 -9.17
N LEU A 290 22.47 -29.51 -8.23
CA LEU A 290 23.24 -28.78 -7.23
C LEU A 290 23.49 -29.62 -5.98
N GLY A 291 22.80 -30.75 -5.77
CA GLY A 291 22.86 -31.51 -4.52
C GLY A 291 22.42 -30.67 -3.31
N VAL A 292 21.35 -29.90 -3.46
CA VAL A 292 20.70 -29.20 -2.33
C VAL A 292 19.77 -30.19 -1.66
N LYS A 293 19.90 -30.34 -0.34
CA LYS A 293 19.08 -31.28 0.43
C LYS A 293 17.74 -30.67 0.82
N THR A 294 16.73 -31.52 0.94
CA THR A 294 15.46 -31.15 1.57
C THR A 294 15.55 -31.19 3.10
N LEU A 295 14.64 -30.52 3.81
CA LEU A 295 14.57 -30.63 5.27
C LEU A 295 14.14 -32.02 5.75
N SER A 296 13.46 -32.79 4.90
CA SER A 296 13.18 -34.21 5.16
C SER A 296 14.44 -35.08 5.13
N GLU A 297 15.44 -34.73 4.30
CA GLU A 297 16.73 -35.41 4.26
C GLU A 297 17.68 -34.93 5.36
N ASP A 298 17.72 -33.62 5.62
CA ASP A 298 18.60 -33.00 6.60
C ASP A 298 17.93 -31.77 7.25
N PRO A 299 17.24 -31.95 8.38
CA PRO A 299 16.54 -30.85 9.05
C PRO A 299 17.50 -29.91 9.80
N LYS A 300 18.77 -30.29 9.98
CA LYS A 300 19.75 -29.54 10.80
C LYS A 300 20.48 -28.49 9.98
N VAL A 301 19.74 -27.52 9.45
CA VAL A 301 20.28 -26.40 8.67
C VAL A 301 20.12 -25.06 9.39
N GLU A 302 20.97 -24.08 9.07
CA GLU A 302 20.83 -22.73 9.64
C GLU A 302 19.64 -21.99 9.03
N TYR A 303 19.46 -22.09 7.71
CA TYR A 303 18.39 -21.42 6.99
C TYR A 303 17.52 -22.41 6.21
N LEU A 304 16.20 -22.21 6.27
CA LEU A 304 15.32 -22.65 5.20
C LEU A 304 15.44 -21.66 4.04
N PHE A 305 15.87 -22.12 2.87
CA PHE A 305 15.68 -21.37 1.63
C PHE A 305 14.25 -21.63 1.13
N TYR A 306 13.36 -20.66 1.36
CA TYR A 306 12.01 -20.67 0.83
C TYR A 306 12.04 -20.20 -0.62
N VAL A 307 11.91 -21.16 -1.53
CA VAL A 307 12.12 -20.96 -2.98
C VAL A 307 10.91 -20.24 -3.59
N GLY A 308 9.72 -20.60 -3.11
CA GLY A 308 8.46 -20.12 -3.63
C GLY A 308 8.16 -20.63 -5.03
N CYS A 309 7.02 -20.20 -5.57
CA CYS A 309 6.54 -20.73 -6.85
C CYS A 309 7.40 -20.29 -8.05
N SER A 310 7.74 -19.01 -8.16
CA SER A 310 8.55 -18.52 -9.29
C SER A 310 9.94 -19.13 -9.29
N GLY A 311 10.60 -19.21 -8.14
CA GLY A 311 11.93 -19.82 -8.04
C GLY A 311 11.96 -21.32 -8.36
N SER A 312 10.81 -22.01 -8.23
CA SER A 312 10.70 -23.44 -8.47
C SER A 312 10.21 -23.79 -9.87
N PHE A 313 9.30 -22.98 -10.44
CA PHE A 313 8.56 -23.33 -11.65
C PHE A 313 8.79 -22.42 -12.84
N ASP A 314 9.03 -21.13 -12.63
CA ASP A 314 9.30 -20.17 -13.72
C ASP A 314 10.75 -20.28 -14.20
N ASP A 315 10.98 -20.32 -15.51
CA ASP A 315 12.32 -20.60 -16.05
C ASP A 315 13.33 -19.47 -15.80
N ARG A 316 12.88 -18.22 -15.68
CA ARG A 316 13.75 -17.12 -15.23
C ARG A 316 13.98 -17.20 -13.73
N GLY A 317 12.94 -17.46 -12.95
CA GLY A 317 13.01 -17.64 -11.50
C GLY A 317 13.94 -18.79 -11.07
N LYS A 318 13.92 -19.94 -11.76
CA LYS A 318 14.83 -21.06 -11.52
C LYS A 318 16.30 -20.64 -11.62
N LYS A 319 16.65 -19.81 -12.61
CA LYS A 319 18.03 -19.30 -12.77
C LYS A 319 18.45 -18.45 -11.56
N VAL A 320 17.54 -17.67 -10.99
CA VAL A 320 17.78 -16.90 -9.76
C VAL A 320 18.00 -17.85 -8.57
N SER A 321 17.14 -18.87 -8.40
CA SER A 321 17.29 -19.88 -7.34
C SER A 321 18.61 -20.63 -7.44
N VAL A 322 19.00 -21.04 -8.65
CA VAL A 322 20.29 -21.71 -8.92
C VAL A 322 21.45 -20.79 -8.56
N ALA A 323 21.44 -19.53 -9.02
CA ALA A 323 22.50 -18.56 -8.70
C ALA A 323 22.62 -18.34 -7.20
N PHE A 324 21.49 -18.15 -6.51
CA PHE A 324 21.49 -17.92 -5.07
C PHE A 324 21.95 -19.14 -4.27
N ALA A 325 21.50 -20.35 -4.62
CA ALA A 325 21.95 -21.58 -3.99
C ALA A 325 23.47 -21.79 -4.17
N LYS A 326 24.01 -21.48 -5.35
CA LYS A 326 25.46 -21.53 -5.60
C LYS A 326 26.24 -20.51 -4.75
N ILE A 327 25.72 -19.29 -4.59
CA ILE A 327 26.30 -18.28 -3.69
C ILE A 327 26.34 -18.80 -2.26
N LEU A 328 25.24 -19.35 -1.75
CA LEU A 328 25.17 -19.89 -0.39
C LEU A 328 26.16 -21.04 -0.16
N LYS A 329 26.27 -21.97 -1.13
CA LYS A 329 27.25 -23.06 -1.08
C LYS A 329 28.68 -22.55 -1.08
N ALA A 330 29.02 -21.62 -1.97
CA ALA A 330 30.35 -21.03 -2.03
C ALA A 330 30.73 -20.28 -0.75
N ALA A 331 29.74 -19.67 -0.08
CA ALA A 331 29.91 -18.98 1.20
C ALA A 331 29.94 -19.91 2.43
N GLY A 332 29.75 -21.22 2.25
CA GLY A 332 29.66 -22.20 3.33
C GLY A 332 28.46 -21.99 4.25
N VAL A 333 27.36 -21.41 3.74
CA VAL A 333 26.12 -21.23 4.52
C VAL A 333 25.35 -22.56 4.53
N SER A 334 24.93 -23.00 5.71
CA SER A 334 24.10 -24.20 5.86
C SER A 334 22.64 -23.88 5.54
N PHE A 335 22.09 -24.47 4.49
CA PHE A 335 20.71 -24.28 4.08
C PHE A 335 20.06 -25.55 3.51
N GLY A 336 18.74 -25.62 3.59
CA GLY A 336 17.92 -26.66 2.97
C GLY A 336 16.65 -26.08 2.36
N ILE A 337 15.91 -26.89 1.61
CA ILE A 337 14.62 -26.51 1.00
C ILE A 337 13.50 -27.42 1.51
N LEU A 338 12.25 -27.00 1.40
CA LEU A 338 11.11 -27.88 1.71
C LEU A 338 10.79 -28.87 0.56
N GLY A 339 11.30 -28.62 -0.64
CA GLY A 339 11.06 -29.49 -1.80
C GLY A 339 9.57 -29.62 -2.09
N ASN A 340 9.08 -30.85 -2.18
CA ASN A 340 7.67 -31.13 -2.51
C ASN A 340 6.68 -30.72 -1.40
N GLU A 341 7.16 -30.51 -0.17
CA GLU A 341 6.34 -30.05 0.96
C GLU A 341 6.18 -28.53 1.00
N GLU A 342 6.88 -27.79 0.13
CA GLU A 342 6.72 -26.34 0.05
C GLU A 342 5.44 -25.95 -0.70
N GLY A 343 4.57 -25.18 -0.06
CA GLY A 343 3.41 -24.58 -0.70
C GLY A 343 3.66 -23.20 -1.30
N CYS A 344 2.65 -22.63 -1.95
CA CYS A 344 2.66 -21.21 -2.33
C CYS A 344 2.62 -20.33 -1.06
N CYS A 345 3.31 -19.18 -1.08
CA CYS A 345 3.25 -18.22 0.03
C CYS A 345 1.85 -17.62 0.23
N GLY A 346 0.98 -17.71 -0.77
CA GLY A 346 -0.41 -17.26 -0.73
C GLY A 346 -0.60 -15.76 -1.03
N ASP A 347 0.46 -15.02 -1.36
CA ASP A 347 0.39 -13.57 -1.58
C ASP A 347 -0.67 -13.14 -2.60
N SER A 348 -0.69 -13.80 -3.77
CA SER A 348 -1.64 -13.49 -4.82
C SER A 348 -3.08 -13.85 -4.45
N ALA A 349 -3.30 -14.89 -3.63
CA ALA A 349 -4.63 -15.22 -3.12
C ALA A 349 -5.14 -14.11 -2.19
N MET A 350 -4.35 -13.71 -1.19
CA MET A 350 -4.73 -12.68 -0.23
C MET A 350 -5.02 -11.34 -0.90
N ARG A 351 -4.09 -10.82 -1.73
CA ARG A 351 -4.29 -9.51 -2.38
C ARG A 351 -5.27 -9.55 -3.55
N GLY A 352 -5.57 -10.76 -4.06
CA GLY A 352 -6.64 -11.02 -5.01
C GLY A 352 -8.02 -11.05 -4.38
N GLY A 353 -8.13 -11.21 -3.06
CA GLY A 353 -9.40 -11.28 -2.32
C GLY A 353 -9.79 -12.69 -1.86
N ASN A 354 -9.05 -13.73 -2.25
CA ASN A 354 -9.32 -15.10 -1.79
C ASN A 354 -8.62 -15.38 -0.45
N GLU A 355 -9.17 -14.82 0.62
CA GLU A 355 -8.63 -14.96 1.97
C GLU A 355 -8.66 -16.41 2.45
N TYR A 356 -9.72 -17.16 2.14
CA TYR A 356 -9.83 -18.58 2.52
C TYR A 356 -8.66 -19.40 1.98
N LEU A 357 -8.41 -19.32 0.66
CA LEU A 357 -7.28 -20.00 0.02
C LEU A 357 -5.93 -19.53 0.58
N TYR A 358 -5.78 -18.23 0.85
CA TYR A 358 -4.58 -17.71 1.48
C TYR A 358 -4.32 -18.37 2.84
N GLN A 359 -5.33 -18.44 3.70
CA GLN A 359 -5.18 -19.01 5.04
C GLN A 359 -4.87 -20.50 5.00
N THR A 360 -5.53 -21.27 4.14
CA THR A 360 -5.21 -22.69 3.96
C THR A 360 -3.74 -22.89 3.55
N LEU A 361 -3.26 -22.12 2.58
CA LEU A 361 -1.86 -22.19 2.12
C LEU A 361 -0.88 -21.75 3.22
N ALA A 362 -1.18 -20.67 3.94
CA ALA A 362 -0.33 -20.15 5.00
C ALA A 362 -0.23 -21.13 6.17
N GLN A 363 -1.36 -21.68 6.64
CA GLN A 363 -1.41 -22.63 7.75
C GLN A 363 -0.65 -23.91 7.41
N ALA A 364 -0.86 -24.49 6.22
CA ALA A 364 -0.13 -25.67 5.77
C ALA A 364 1.40 -25.44 5.75
N ASN A 365 1.85 -24.29 5.21
CA ASN A 365 3.27 -23.94 5.22
C ASN A 365 3.81 -23.77 6.65
N ILE A 366 3.06 -23.11 7.54
CA ILE A 366 3.45 -22.89 8.93
C ILE A 366 3.60 -24.21 9.67
N GLU A 367 2.66 -25.13 9.50
CA GLU A 367 2.69 -26.46 10.11
C GLU A 367 3.93 -27.25 9.68
N VAL A 368 4.22 -27.30 8.39
CA VAL A 368 5.43 -27.95 7.85
C VAL A 368 6.70 -27.30 8.41
N MET A 369 6.80 -25.97 8.38
CA MET A 369 7.97 -25.25 8.89
C MET A 369 8.18 -25.47 10.39
N LYS A 370 7.10 -25.49 11.19
CA LYS A 370 7.16 -25.80 12.62
C LYS A 370 7.55 -27.25 12.87
N GLY A 371 7.03 -28.18 12.07
CA GLY A 371 7.36 -29.61 12.16
C GLY A 371 8.85 -29.88 12.01
N TYR A 372 9.53 -29.12 11.13
CA TYR A 372 10.99 -29.18 10.96
C TYR A 372 11.79 -28.29 11.92
N GLY A 373 11.14 -27.54 12.82
CA GLY A 373 11.80 -26.64 13.75
C GLY A 373 12.51 -25.46 13.09
N VAL A 374 12.01 -25.00 11.93
CA VAL A 374 12.58 -23.88 11.17
C VAL A 374 12.53 -22.60 12.01
N LYS A 375 13.67 -21.89 12.08
CA LYS A 375 13.78 -20.60 12.78
C LYS A 375 14.07 -19.44 11.83
N LYS A 376 15.03 -19.64 10.92
CA LYS A 376 15.43 -18.63 9.94
C LYS A 376 15.02 -19.03 8.54
N ILE A 377 14.45 -18.10 7.81
CA ILE A 377 13.99 -18.29 6.44
C ILE A 377 14.65 -17.25 5.55
N VAL A 378 15.13 -17.66 4.38
CA VAL A 378 15.56 -16.74 3.32
C VAL A 378 14.62 -16.88 2.14
N ALA A 379 14.13 -15.76 1.61
CA ALA A 379 13.28 -15.72 0.43
C ALA A 379 13.91 -14.86 -0.68
N THR A 380 13.81 -15.32 -1.93
CA THR A 380 14.23 -14.56 -3.11
C THR A 380 13.14 -13.63 -3.63
N CYS A 381 11.87 -13.89 -3.28
CA CYS A 381 10.73 -13.09 -3.69
C CYS A 381 10.26 -12.15 -2.57
N PRO A 382 10.22 -10.82 -2.79
CA PRO A 382 9.68 -9.86 -1.82
C PRO A 382 8.22 -10.10 -1.39
N HIS A 383 7.41 -10.72 -2.24
CA HIS A 383 6.03 -11.10 -1.91
C HIS A 383 5.99 -12.20 -0.85
N GLY A 384 6.74 -13.28 -1.08
CA GLY A 384 6.91 -14.37 -0.12
C GLY A 384 7.59 -13.89 1.16
N TYR A 385 8.63 -13.06 1.02
CA TYR A 385 9.28 -12.39 2.14
C TYR A 385 8.29 -11.61 3.01
N ASN A 386 7.43 -10.78 2.41
CA ASN A 386 6.43 -10.02 3.16
C ASN A 386 5.39 -10.95 3.83
N ALA A 387 4.90 -11.94 3.10
CA ALA A 387 3.93 -12.91 3.61
C ALA A 387 4.46 -13.64 4.85
N LEU A 388 5.64 -14.25 4.72
CA LEU A 388 6.29 -14.98 5.80
C LEU A 388 6.63 -14.09 7.00
N LYS A 389 7.06 -12.85 6.76
CA LYS A 389 7.54 -11.94 7.82
C LYS A 389 6.44 -11.24 8.58
N LYS A 390 5.34 -10.85 7.91
CA LYS A 390 4.33 -9.94 8.47
C LYS A 390 2.93 -10.52 8.48
N ASP A 391 2.60 -11.39 7.53
CA ASP A 391 1.24 -11.88 7.39
C ASP A 391 1.05 -13.23 8.11
N TYR A 392 2.07 -14.11 8.07
CA TYR A 392 2.09 -15.42 8.76
C TYR A 392 2.04 -15.34 10.29
N PRO A 393 2.61 -14.31 10.96
CA PRO A 393 2.43 -14.12 12.41
C PRO A 393 0.98 -14.06 12.85
N ASN A 394 0.04 -13.62 11.99
CA ASN A 394 -1.39 -13.64 12.31
C ASN A 394 -1.95 -15.06 12.54
N PHE A 395 -1.25 -16.10 12.08
CA PHE A 395 -1.60 -17.51 12.20
C PHE A 395 -0.55 -18.28 13.02
N GLY A 396 0.26 -17.56 13.82
CA GLY A 396 1.29 -18.15 14.68
C GLY A 396 2.55 -18.61 13.94
N GLY A 397 2.77 -18.19 12.70
CA GLY A 397 4.00 -18.40 11.95
C GLY A 397 5.05 -17.35 12.28
N GLU A 398 5.79 -17.55 13.36
CA GLU A 398 6.84 -16.63 13.81
C GLU A 398 8.22 -17.13 13.37
N PHE A 399 8.84 -16.44 12.40
CA PHE A 399 10.14 -16.79 11.85
C PHE A 399 11.04 -15.56 11.68
N GLU A 400 12.35 -15.76 11.75
CA GLU A 400 13.33 -14.77 11.33
C GLU A 400 13.47 -14.81 9.80
N VAL A 401 12.78 -13.90 9.10
CA VAL A 401 12.73 -13.89 7.64
C VAL A 401 13.67 -12.82 7.06
N TYR A 402 14.53 -13.25 6.14
CA TYR A 402 15.50 -12.43 5.42
C TYR A 402 15.22 -12.46 3.92
N HIS A 403 15.41 -11.33 3.25
CA HIS A 403 15.45 -11.28 1.80
C HIS A 403 16.85 -11.66 1.30
N HIS A 404 16.94 -12.33 0.15
CA HIS A 404 18.23 -12.78 -0.39
C HIS A 404 19.27 -11.64 -0.54
N THR A 405 18.84 -10.41 -0.83
CA THR A 405 19.76 -9.25 -0.90
C THR A 405 20.35 -8.86 0.45
N GLU A 406 19.62 -9.07 1.56
CA GLU A 406 20.14 -8.84 2.91
C GLU A 406 21.26 -9.84 3.21
N ILE A 407 21.03 -11.12 2.89
CA ILE A 407 22.01 -12.19 3.08
C ILE A 407 23.24 -11.94 2.21
N ILE A 408 23.09 -11.61 0.94
CA ILE A 408 24.24 -11.33 0.06
C ILE A 408 25.04 -10.13 0.58
N ALA A 409 24.38 -9.05 1.00
CA ALA A 409 25.06 -7.89 1.57
C ALA A 409 25.86 -8.25 2.83
N ASP A 410 25.28 -9.08 3.71
CA ASP A 410 25.94 -9.59 4.91
C ASP A 410 27.16 -10.47 4.56
N LEU A 411 27.03 -11.38 3.59
CA LEU A 411 28.13 -12.25 3.14
C LEU A 411 29.29 -11.46 2.53
N ILE A 412 29.01 -10.40 1.77
CA ILE A 412 30.05 -9.51 1.23
C ILE A 412 30.73 -8.75 2.37
N SER A 413 29.96 -8.16 3.29
CA SER A 413 30.52 -7.34 4.37
C SER A 413 31.39 -8.15 5.35
N LYS A 414 31.05 -9.43 5.57
CA LYS A 414 31.84 -10.38 6.36
C LYS A 414 33.02 -11.00 5.59
N GLY A 415 33.19 -10.68 4.31
CA GLY A 415 34.23 -11.25 3.46
C GLY A 415 34.07 -12.75 3.17
N LYS A 416 32.87 -13.31 3.37
CA LYS A 416 32.58 -14.73 3.09
C LYS A 416 32.49 -15.03 1.58
N ILE A 417 32.13 -14.02 0.79
CA ILE A 417 32.19 -14.08 -0.68
C ILE A 417 33.02 -12.91 -1.22
N THR A 418 33.70 -13.14 -2.33
CA THR A 418 34.54 -12.14 -2.99
C THR A 418 34.12 -12.00 -4.44
N LEU A 419 33.98 -10.76 -4.91
CA LEU A 419 33.60 -10.43 -6.28
C LEU A 419 34.88 -10.14 -7.08
N LYS A 420 35.37 -11.13 -7.82
CA LYS A 420 36.67 -11.07 -8.52
C LYS A 420 36.54 -10.66 -9.98
N LYS A 421 35.45 -11.04 -10.64
CA LYS A 421 35.25 -10.81 -12.07
C LYS A 421 34.49 -9.49 -12.27
N PRO A 422 34.97 -8.57 -13.12
CA PRO A 422 34.23 -7.37 -13.42
C PRO A 422 32.95 -7.71 -14.20
N VAL A 423 31.86 -7.03 -13.86
CA VAL A 423 30.60 -7.07 -14.61
C VAL A 423 30.39 -5.68 -15.17
N GLU A 424 30.95 -5.45 -16.35
CA GLU A 424 30.91 -4.16 -17.03
C GLU A 424 29.50 -3.85 -17.57
N GLY A 425 29.13 -2.58 -17.52
CA GLY A 425 27.85 -2.08 -18.01
C GLY A 425 27.33 -0.91 -17.17
N LEU A 426 26.30 -0.25 -17.70
CA LEU A 426 25.55 0.76 -16.97
C LEU A 426 24.25 0.12 -16.47
N PHE A 427 24.15 -0.03 -15.16
CA PHE A 427 23.03 -0.64 -14.50
C PHE A 427 22.09 0.43 -13.95
N THR A 428 20.80 0.12 -13.93
CA THR A 428 19.83 0.79 -13.06
C THR A 428 19.14 -0.23 -12.16
N PHE A 429 18.73 0.18 -10.96
CA PHE A 429 18.03 -0.69 -10.02
C PHE A 429 16.54 -0.36 -9.95
N HIS A 430 15.67 -1.37 -10.07
CA HIS A 430 14.24 -1.23 -9.82
C HIS A 430 13.90 -1.62 -8.38
N ASP A 431 13.48 -0.64 -7.58
CA ASP A 431 12.97 -0.88 -6.23
C ASP A 431 11.59 -1.56 -6.28
N SER A 432 11.54 -2.83 -5.86
CA SER A 432 10.31 -3.57 -5.65
C SER A 432 9.47 -2.92 -4.54
N CYS A 433 8.14 -2.89 -4.75
CA CYS A 433 7.21 -2.30 -3.79
C CYS A 433 7.25 -3.02 -2.43
N PHE A 434 7.22 -4.36 -2.46
CA PHE A 434 7.21 -5.18 -1.25
C PHE A 434 8.58 -5.19 -0.54
N LEU A 435 9.69 -4.99 -1.25
CA LEU A 435 11.00 -4.87 -0.62
C LEU A 435 11.18 -3.48 0.00
N GLY A 436 10.88 -2.44 -0.77
CA GLY A 436 11.06 -1.04 -0.40
C GLY A 436 9.94 -0.50 0.47
N ARG A 437 8.79 -0.15 -0.11
CA ARG A 437 7.72 0.57 0.60
C ARG A 437 7.16 -0.23 1.78
N TYR A 438 6.98 -1.55 1.62
CA TYR A 438 6.48 -2.38 2.71
C TYR A 438 7.57 -2.62 3.77
N ASN A 439 8.80 -2.96 3.40
CA ASN A 439 9.79 -3.48 4.34
C ASN A 439 10.99 -2.57 4.63
N GLY A 440 11.08 -1.40 3.99
CA GLY A 440 12.13 -0.40 4.21
C GLY A 440 13.50 -0.78 3.64
N LEU A 441 13.59 -1.83 2.82
CA LEU A 441 14.87 -2.33 2.30
C LEU A 441 15.20 -1.68 0.96
N TYR A 442 16.07 -0.66 1.01
CA TYR A 442 16.55 0.07 -0.17
C TYR A 442 18.07 0.01 -0.33
N GLU A 443 18.83 -0.02 0.76
CA GLU A 443 20.29 0.08 0.71
C GLU A 443 20.96 -1.25 0.42
N GLN A 444 20.43 -2.37 0.92
CA GLN A 444 21.04 -3.69 0.79
C GLN A 444 21.23 -4.10 -0.69
N PRO A 445 20.24 -3.95 -1.58
CA PRO A 445 20.47 -4.22 -3.00
C PRO A 445 21.52 -3.29 -3.61
N ARG A 446 21.54 -2.01 -3.22
CA ARG A 446 22.47 -1.01 -3.75
C ARG A 446 23.90 -1.23 -3.28
N SER A 447 24.10 -1.62 -2.02
CA SER A 447 25.43 -1.92 -1.48
C SER A 447 26.03 -3.15 -2.17
N VAL A 448 25.21 -4.16 -2.44
CA VAL A 448 25.61 -5.35 -3.21
C VAL A 448 26.03 -4.96 -4.63
N LEU A 449 25.20 -4.18 -5.34
CA LEU A 449 25.50 -3.76 -6.72
C LEU A 449 26.76 -2.88 -6.78
N LYS A 450 26.95 -1.94 -5.85
CA LYS A 450 28.13 -1.08 -5.78
C LYS A 450 29.43 -1.85 -5.47
N ALA A 451 29.34 -3.01 -4.83
CA ALA A 451 30.50 -3.85 -4.55
C ALA A 451 31.00 -4.61 -5.80
N VAL A 452 30.20 -4.69 -6.86
CA VAL A 452 30.57 -5.41 -8.09
C VAL A 452 31.61 -4.61 -8.89
N PRO A 453 32.81 -5.16 -9.16
CA PRO A 453 33.82 -4.46 -9.94
C PRO A 453 33.33 -4.17 -11.37
N GLY A 454 33.70 -3.01 -11.92
CA GLY A 454 33.36 -2.62 -13.30
C GLY A 454 31.92 -2.15 -13.52
N MET A 455 31.03 -2.32 -12.53
CA MET A 455 29.64 -1.86 -12.62
C MET A 455 29.53 -0.34 -12.39
N LYS A 456 28.74 0.34 -13.23
CA LYS A 456 28.26 1.70 -12.98
C LYS A 456 26.77 1.64 -12.67
N LEU A 457 26.31 2.33 -11.62
CA LEU A 457 24.90 2.39 -11.25
C LEU A 457 24.34 3.79 -11.50
N ALA A 458 23.34 3.90 -12.37
CA ALA A 458 22.51 5.09 -12.55
C ALA A 458 21.14 4.84 -11.91
N GLU A 459 20.68 5.77 -11.08
CA GLU A 459 19.34 5.69 -10.48
C GLU A 459 18.29 6.26 -11.44
N MET A 460 17.14 5.59 -11.53
CA MET A 460 15.94 6.18 -12.13
C MET A 460 15.47 7.39 -11.30
N GLU A 461 14.88 8.39 -11.98
CA GLU A 461 14.31 9.58 -11.34
C GLU A 461 13.32 9.21 -10.22
N ARG A 462 12.46 8.23 -10.49
CA ARG A 462 11.56 7.61 -9.51
C ARG A 462 12.20 6.35 -8.94
N SER A 463 12.94 6.52 -7.86
CA SER A 463 13.61 5.46 -7.09
C SER A 463 13.16 5.47 -5.63
N ARG A 464 13.57 4.43 -4.88
CA ARG A 464 13.32 4.26 -3.44
C ARG A 464 11.83 4.28 -3.09
N ASP A 465 11.43 5.05 -2.09
CA ASP A 465 10.05 5.23 -1.64
C ASP A 465 9.15 5.83 -2.74
N ARG A 466 9.74 6.55 -3.71
CA ARG A 466 9.06 7.11 -4.88
C ARG A 466 9.06 6.20 -6.10
N SER A 467 9.60 4.98 -6.00
CA SER A 467 9.68 4.03 -7.11
C SER A 467 8.31 3.75 -7.75
N PHE A 468 8.28 3.74 -9.08
CA PHE A 468 7.08 3.42 -9.84
C PHE A 468 6.91 1.90 -9.94
N CYS A 469 5.68 1.39 -9.77
CA CYS A 469 5.42 -0.06 -9.71
C CYS A 469 5.75 -0.75 -11.04
N CYS A 470 6.13 -2.02 -10.98
CA CYS A 470 6.29 -2.86 -12.17
C CYS A 470 4.95 -3.34 -12.78
N GLY A 471 3.84 -3.27 -12.03
CA GLY A 471 2.50 -3.66 -12.49
C GLY A 471 1.99 -5.02 -11.98
N ALA A 472 2.85 -5.92 -11.51
CA ALA A 472 2.46 -7.31 -11.17
C ALA A 472 1.77 -7.51 -9.80
N GLY A 473 1.91 -6.56 -8.87
CA GLY A 473 1.36 -6.71 -7.51
C GLY A 473 -0.17 -6.74 -7.47
N GLY A 474 -0.75 -7.11 -6.32
CA GLY A 474 -2.21 -7.10 -6.17
C GLY A 474 -2.93 -8.13 -7.05
N ALA A 475 -2.27 -9.28 -7.29
CA ALA A 475 -2.67 -10.33 -8.22
C ALA A 475 -2.68 -9.95 -9.72
N ARG A 476 -2.20 -8.75 -10.09
CA ARG A 476 -2.16 -8.29 -11.49
C ARG A 476 -1.19 -9.04 -12.39
N MET A 477 -0.25 -9.79 -11.83
CA MET A 477 0.60 -10.73 -12.59
C MET A 477 -0.23 -11.75 -13.40
N TRP A 478 -1.43 -12.07 -12.91
CA TRP A 478 -2.28 -13.15 -13.43
C TRP A 478 -3.47 -12.64 -14.23
N MET A 479 -3.62 -11.33 -14.36
CA MET A 479 -4.77 -10.72 -15.02
C MET A 479 -4.27 -9.88 -16.18
N GLU A 480 -5.00 -9.93 -17.28
CA GLU A 480 -4.64 -9.10 -18.42
C GLU A 480 -4.88 -7.61 -18.15
N GLU A 481 -4.14 -6.80 -18.90
CA GLU A 481 -4.24 -5.34 -18.89
C GLU A 481 -4.83 -4.89 -20.22
N ASP A 482 -6.10 -4.50 -20.21
CA ASP A 482 -6.89 -4.11 -21.38
C ASP A 482 -7.15 -2.59 -21.44
N ILE A 483 -7.14 -1.91 -20.29
CA ILE A 483 -7.39 -0.47 -20.19
C ILE A 483 -6.08 0.31 -20.02
N GLY A 484 -5.90 1.36 -20.83
CA GLY A 484 -4.76 2.27 -20.75
C GLY A 484 -3.43 1.62 -21.18
N GLU A 485 -2.32 2.22 -20.77
CA GLU A 485 -0.98 1.65 -21.00
C GLU A 485 -0.67 0.58 -19.93
N ARG A 486 0.11 -0.44 -20.30
CA ARG A 486 0.64 -1.41 -19.33
C ARG A 486 1.66 -0.73 -18.41
N ILE A 487 1.55 -0.99 -17.11
CA ILE A 487 2.38 -0.30 -16.11
C ILE A 487 3.86 -0.67 -16.26
N ASN A 488 4.16 -1.93 -16.62
CA ASN A 488 5.53 -2.38 -16.84
C ASN A 488 6.20 -1.67 -18.00
N ASN A 489 5.48 -1.39 -19.08
CA ASN A 489 5.99 -0.69 -20.25
C ASN A 489 6.48 0.72 -19.87
N MET A 490 5.63 1.49 -19.18
CA MET A 490 6.01 2.81 -18.67
C MET A 490 7.20 2.75 -17.70
N ARG A 491 7.27 1.70 -16.87
CA ARG A 491 8.40 1.53 -15.94
C ARG A 491 9.70 1.17 -16.68
N THR A 492 9.61 0.34 -17.71
CA THR A 492 10.75 -0.01 -18.56
C THR A 492 11.26 1.22 -19.32
N ASP A 493 10.37 2.09 -19.81
CA ASP A 493 10.78 3.35 -20.45
C ASP A 493 11.56 4.25 -19.49
N GLN A 494 11.12 4.36 -18.22
CA GLN A 494 11.87 5.08 -17.18
C GLN A 494 13.25 4.46 -16.92
N ALA A 495 13.36 3.13 -16.98
CA ALA A 495 14.63 2.45 -16.81
C ALA A 495 15.56 2.71 -18.01
N LEU A 496 15.05 2.60 -19.23
CA LEU A 496 15.81 2.86 -20.47
C LEU A 496 16.23 4.33 -20.59
N ALA A 497 15.43 5.27 -20.07
CA ALA A 497 15.76 6.70 -20.07
C ALA A 497 17.02 7.04 -19.25
N THR A 498 17.45 6.16 -18.34
CA THR A 498 18.74 6.33 -17.62
C THR A 498 19.96 6.08 -18.51
N GLY A 499 19.76 5.50 -19.70
CA GLY A 499 20.84 5.01 -20.57
C GLY A 499 21.40 3.64 -20.15
N ALA A 500 20.85 3.02 -19.11
CA ALA A 500 21.29 1.71 -18.64
C ALA A 500 21.05 0.60 -19.68
N ASP A 501 22.06 -0.25 -19.89
CA ASP A 501 21.99 -1.48 -20.68
C ASP A 501 21.61 -2.70 -19.84
N ARG A 502 21.48 -2.53 -18.51
CA ARG A 502 21.08 -3.59 -17.58
C ARG A 502 20.13 -3.05 -16.51
N ILE A 503 19.06 -3.80 -16.25
CA ILE A 503 18.06 -3.47 -15.23
C ILE A 503 18.18 -4.51 -14.11
N ALA A 504 18.77 -4.11 -12.99
CA ALA A 504 18.87 -4.93 -11.79
C ALA A 504 17.54 -4.93 -11.04
N VAL A 505 17.08 -6.11 -10.63
CA VAL A 505 15.87 -6.31 -9.82
C VAL A 505 16.17 -7.22 -8.63
N GLY A 506 15.36 -7.15 -7.58
CA GLY A 506 15.42 -8.10 -6.46
C GLY A 506 14.09 -8.80 -6.23
N CYS A 507 13.33 -9.04 -7.31
CA CYS A 507 11.99 -9.59 -7.24
C CYS A 507 11.67 -10.35 -8.54
N PRO A 508 11.27 -11.63 -8.47
CA PRO A 508 10.96 -12.41 -9.66
C PRO A 508 9.79 -11.83 -10.48
N PHE A 509 8.76 -11.27 -9.84
CA PHE A 509 7.68 -10.60 -10.58
C PHE A 509 8.19 -9.36 -11.31
N CYS A 510 9.06 -8.56 -10.67
CA CYS A 510 9.67 -7.41 -11.34
C CYS A 510 10.59 -7.88 -12.48
N LEU A 511 11.31 -9.00 -12.32
CA LEU A 511 12.14 -9.57 -13.37
C LEU A 511 11.30 -9.89 -14.62
N THR A 512 10.18 -10.57 -14.45
CA THR A 512 9.26 -10.87 -15.56
C THR A 512 8.70 -9.60 -16.17
N MET A 513 8.14 -8.70 -15.37
CA MET A 513 7.54 -7.45 -15.88
C MET A 513 8.53 -6.57 -16.65
N MET A 514 9.76 -6.42 -16.16
CA MET A 514 10.79 -5.63 -16.85
C MET A 514 11.28 -6.35 -18.12
N SER A 515 11.43 -7.68 -18.08
CA SER A 515 11.80 -8.47 -19.26
C SER A 515 10.74 -8.37 -20.37
N ASP A 516 9.46 -8.45 -20.00
CA ASP A 516 8.35 -8.32 -20.94
C ASP A 516 8.21 -6.90 -21.47
N GLY A 517 8.47 -5.89 -20.64
CA GLY A 517 8.54 -4.50 -21.09
C GLY A 517 9.69 -4.26 -22.08
N LEU A 518 10.85 -4.89 -21.88
CA LEU A 518 11.97 -4.81 -22.84
C LEU A 518 11.60 -5.43 -24.18
N LYS A 519 10.94 -6.59 -24.17
CA LYS A 519 10.41 -7.25 -25.38
C LYS A 519 9.38 -6.38 -26.10
N ALA A 520 8.44 -5.81 -25.35
CA ALA A 520 7.42 -4.92 -25.90
C ALA A 520 8.00 -3.64 -26.54
N ARG A 521 9.24 -3.28 -26.22
CA ARG A 521 9.97 -2.14 -26.82
C ARG A 521 11.00 -2.56 -27.88
N GLY A 522 11.13 -3.86 -28.17
CA GLY A 522 12.16 -4.38 -29.08
C GLY A 522 13.58 -4.06 -28.60
N LYS A 523 13.80 -4.11 -27.28
CA LYS A 523 15.07 -3.76 -26.62
C LYS A 523 15.75 -4.95 -25.97
N GLU A 524 15.28 -6.18 -26.17
CA GLU A 524 15.89 -7.37 -25.54
C GLU A 524 17.34 -7.64 -25.96
N GLU A 525 17.77 -7.16 -27.13
CA GLU A 525 19.17 -7.25 -27.57
C GLU A 525 20.05 -6.14 -26.97
N ALA A 526 19.47 -4.96 -26.74
CA ALA A 526 20.17 -3.78 -26.27
C ALA A 526 20.27 -3.75 -24.73
N ALA A 527 19.26 -4.25 -24.03
CA ALA A 527 19.21 -4.26 -22.57
C ALA A 527 18.64 -5.55 -22.01
N ALA A 528 19.04 -5.90 -20.78
CA ALA A 528 18.59 -7.11 -20.11
C ALA A 528 18.21 -6.85 -18.64
N ALA A 529 17.11 -7.48 -18.19
CA ALA A 529 16.73 -7.51 -16.79
C ALA A 529 17.39 -8.72 -16.10
N LEU A 530 18.06 -8.46 -14.97
CA LEU A 530 18.80 -9.47 -14.20
C LEU A 530 18.50 -9.32 -12.72
N ASP A 531 18.37 -10.45 -12.02
CA ASP A 531 18.27 -10.42 -10.56
C ASP A 531 19.64 -10.14 -9.92
N VAL A 532 19.65 -9.48 -8.76
CA VAL A 532 20.86 -9.19 -7.98
C VAL A 532 21.68 -10.46 -7.70
N ALA A 533 21.03 -11.59 -7.41
CA ALA A 533 21.73 -12.86 -7.19
C ALA A 533 22.47 -13.36 -8.45
N GLU A 534 21.88 -13.20 -9.65
CA GLU A 534 22.54 -13.56 -10.91
C GLU A 534 23.78 -12.68 -11.17
N ILE A 535 23.67 -11.38 -10.90
CA ILE A 535 24.77 -10.41 -11.05
C ILE A 535 25.93 -10.78 -10.13
N VAL A 536 25.63 -11.08 -8.86
CA VAL A 536 26.63 -11.43 -7.85
C VAL A 536 27.32 -12.74 -8.20
N TRP A 537 26.57 -13.76 -8.64
CA TRP A 537 27.14 -15.03 -9.06
C TRP A 537 28.12 -14.87 -10.22
N LYS A 538 27.76 -14.07 -11.23
CA LYS A 538 28.68 -13.71 -12.33
C LYS A 538 29.94 -13.01 -11.84
N ALA A 539 29.79 -12.06 -10.92
CA ALA A 539 30.89 -11.30 -10.35
C ALA A 539 31.83 -12.15 -9.47
N MET A 540 31.35 -13.27 -8.89
CA MET A 540 32.20 -14.22 -8.16
C MET A 540 33.18 -14.97 -9.09
N GLY A 541 32.91 -15.03 -10.40
CA GLY A 541 33.78 -15.67 -11.38
C GLY A 541 33.84 -17.20 -11.25
N LEU A 542 32.78 -17.82 -10.73
CA LEU A 542 32.66 -19.26 -10.48
C LEU A 542 31.71 -19.95 -11.47
N GLU A 543 31.26 -19.26 -12.52
CA GLU A 543 30.54 -19.89 -13.62
C GLU A 543 31.50 -20.81 -14.39
N GLU A 544 31.17 -22.10 -14.46
CA GLU A 544 31.79 -23.00 -15.43
C GLU A 544 31.42 -22.50 -16.83
N GLU A 545 32.42 -22.05 -17.60
CA GLU A 545 32.24 -21.85 -19.04
C GLU A 545 31.94 -23.22 -19.65
N LYS A 546 30.66 -23.49 -19.96
CA LYS A 546 30.34 -24.62 -20.82
C LYS A 546 31.07 -24.39 -22.15
N PRO A 547 31.95 -25.31 -22.60
CA PRO A 547 32.58 -25.18 -23.89
C PRO A 547 31.49 -25.02 -24.95
N PRO A 548 31.70 -24.16 -25.98
CA PRO A 548 30.72 -23.98 -27.04
C PRO A 548 30.38 -25.36 -27.61
N VAL A 549 29.09 -25.68 -27.62
CA VAL A 549 28.59 -26.90 -28.26
C VAL A 549 28.84 -26.73 -29.75
N ASP A 550 29.79 -27.46 -30.30
CA ASP A 550 30.09 -27.44 -31.73
C ASP A 550 28.96 -28.15 -32.47
N VAL A 551 27.99 -27.38 -32.99
CA VAL A 551 26.75 -27.91 -33.57
C VAL A 551 26.95 -28.42 -35.02
N CYS A 552 28.19 -28.52 -35.51
CA CYS A 552 28.45 -28.81 -36.93
C CYS A 552 29.54 -29.85 -37.19
N ALA A 553 29.64 -30.93 -36.41
CA ALA A 553 30.39 -32.11 -36.82
C ALA A 553 29.46 -33.08 -37.60
N PRO A 554 29.61 -33.26 -38.92
CA PRO A 554 28.87 -34.29 -39.65
C PRO A 554 29.27 -35.68 -39.14
N PRO A 555 28.36 -36.66 -39.15
CA PRO A 555 28.65 -38.01 -38.68
C PRO A 555 29.78 -38.61 -39.51
N ALA A 556 30.78 -39.18 -38.82
CA ALA A 556 31.90 -39.88 -39.45
C ALA A 556 31.36 -41.05 -40.30
N ALA A 557 31.92 -41.16 -41.51
CA ALA A 557 31.53 -42.13 -42.54
C ALA A 557 31.95 -43.56 -42.21
#